data_AF-A0A1E5XXE9-F1
#
_entry.id   AF-A0A1E5XXE9-F1
#
_cell.length_a   1.000
_cell.length_b   1.000
_cell.length_c   1.000
_cell.angle_alpha   90.00
_cell.angle_beta   90.00
_cell.angle_gamma   90.00
#
_symmetry.space_group_name_H-M   'P 1'
#
loop_
_entity.id
_entity.type
_entity.pdbx_description
1 polymer ?
#
loop_
_entity_poly.entity_id
_entity_poly.type
_entity_poly.pdbx_seq_one_letter_code
_entity_poly.pdbx_strand_id
1 'polypeptide(L)'
;MISFLERWAGKASSLATFGDSITEGLTIPEMPARWANRLASRLGARLYNRGISGTVMQSSPAAGGAPRDNNGHGRFSRDLLGTERGELIAILYGTNDARYIGAPQSFGADGFVRDYRAVLDGLIEAGYLPEAIVIGSPSHLPDAGFFVGTDGFAGQSRATYQSFVPLVRALAIEFGCFYAPVNERMAAQGGDALILPDNVHPNAAGHGQIAEIFASATRL
;
A
#
# COMPACT_ATOMS: atom_id res chain seq x y z
N MET A 1 -13.08 10.40 16.24
CA MET A 1 -12.99 10.52 14.77
C MET A 1 -13.70 9.33 14.16
N ILE A 2 -14.46 9.53 13.08
CA ILE A 2 -15.11 8.42 12.36
C ILE A 2 -14.06 7.62 11.60
N SER A 3 -14.16 6.29 11.66
CA SER A 3 -13.30 5.38 10.91
C SER A 3 -13.75 5.23 9.45
N PHE A 4 -12.86 4.73 8.60
CA PHE A 4 -13.16 4.45 7.20
C PHE A 4 -14.34 3.47 7.06
N LEU A 5 -14.38 2.44 7.90
CA LEU A 5 -15.48 1.48 7.93
C LEU A 5 -16.80 2.13 8.36
N GLU A 6 -16.82 2.90 9.45
CA GLU A 6 -18.04 3.61 9.90
C GLU A 6 -18.53 4.62 8.84
N ARG A 7 -17.60 5.23 8.10
CA ARG A 7 -17.94 6.17 7.03
C ARG A 7 -18.66 5.47 5.87
N TRP A 8 -18.24 4.27 5.48
CA TRP A 8 -18.59 3.68 4.19
C TRP A 8 -19.27 2.31 4.19
N ALA A 9 -19.31 1.58 5.31
CA ALA A 9 -19.97 0.27 5.38
C ALA A 9 -21.44 0.38 4.92
N GLY A 10 -21.81 -0.44 3.93
CA GLY A 10 -23.15 -0.45 3.33
C GLY A 10 -23.53 0.80 2.52
N LYS A 11 -22.61 1.76 2.34
CA LYS A 11 -22.83 3.00 1.57
C LYS A 11 -22.09 3.03 0.24
N ALA A 12 -21.07 2.18 0.08
CA ALA A 12 -20.36 2.00 -1.18
C ALA A 12 -20.52 0.56 -1.69
N SER A 13 -20.69 0.41 -3.00
CA SER A 13 -20.94 -0.88 -3.65
C SER A 13 -19.65 -1.58 -4.10
N SER A 14 -18.54 -0.85 -4.23
CA SER A 14 -17.29 -1.38 -4.75
C SER A 14 -16.03 -0.74 -4.14
N LEU A 15 -14.98 -1.54 -4.01
CA LEU A 15 -13.66 -1.18 -3.51
C LEU A 15 -12.61 -1.59 -4.55
N ALA A 16 -11.76 -0.66 -4.97
CA ALA A 16 -10.52 -0.96 -5.67
C ALA A 16 -9.34 -0.94 -4.68
N THR A 17 -8.56 -2.03 -4.62
CA THR A 17 -7.31 -2.04 -3.85
C THR A 17 -6.11 -1.94 -4.76
N PHE A 18 -5.13 -1.11 -4.41
CA PHE A 18 -3.97 -0.81 -5.25
C PHE A 18 -2.66 -1.04 -4.48
N GLY A 19 -1.74 -1.81 -5.04
CA GLY A 19 -0.53 -2.16 -4.30
C GLY A 19 0.37 -3.18 -4.96
N ASP A 20 1.27 -3.72 -4.15
CA ASP A 20 2.26 -4.71 -4.53
C ASP A 20 1.82 -6.17 -4.24
N SER A 21 2.77 -7.08 -3.98
CA SER A 21 2.51 -8.49 -3.67
C SER A 21 1.66 -8.69 -2.42
N ILE A 22 1.72 -7.78 -1.46
CA ILE A 22 0.90 -7.82 -0.24
C ILE A 22 -0.56 -7.54 -0.59
N THR A 23 -0.81 -6.64 -1.54
CA THR A 23 -2.16 -6.34 -2.02
C THR A 23 -2.69 -7.44 -2.93
N GLU A 24 -1.85 -8.00 -3.79
CA GLU A 24 -2.21 -9.16 -4.61
C GLU A 24 -2.61 -10.36 -3.73
N GLY A 25 -1.97 -10.49 -2.56
CA GLY A 25 -2.10 -11.62 -1.67
C GLY A 25 -1.32 -12.83 -2.18
N LEU A 26 -0.15 -12.58 -2.79
CA LEU A 26 0.71 -13.57 -3.44
C LEU A 26 0.94 -14.82 -2.58
N THR A 27 1.18 -14.63 -1.29
CA THR A 27 1.52 -15.70 -0.34
C THR A 27 0.32 -16.27 0.41
N ILE A 28 -0.88 -15.74 0.19
CA ILE A 28 -2.11 -16.18 0.86
C ILE A 28 -3.03 -16.87 -0.15
N PRO A 29 -3.05 -18.22 -0.16
CA PRO A 29 -3.82 -18.97 -1.17
C PRO A 29 -5.32 -18.75 -1.00
N GLU A 30 -5.81 -18.69 0.23
CA GLU A 30 -7.22 -18.50 0.53
C GLU A 30 -7.62 -17.03 0.34
N MET A 31 -8.36 -16.74 -0.73
CA MET A 31 -8.84 -15.38 -1.02
C MET A 31 -9.53 -14.73 0.20
N PRO A 32 -10.43 -15.39 0.96
CA PRO A 32 -11.07 -14.77 2.13
C PRO A 32 -10.09 -14.37 3.25
N ALA A 33 -8.89 -14.95 3.28
CA ALA A 33 -7.87 -14.64 4.27
C ALA A 33 -7.06 -13.38 3.91
N ARG A 34 -7.08 -12.94 2.64
CA ARG A 34 -6.35 -11.75 2.17
C ARG A 34 -6.96 -10.46 2.73
N TRP A 35 -6.12 -9.48 3.01
CA TRP A 35 -6.54 -8.23 3.65
C TRP A 35 -7.58 -7.47 2.82
N ALA A 36 -7.38 -7.41 1.49
CA ALA A 36 -8.28 -6.73 0.56
C ALA A 36 -9.68 -7.37 0.57
N ASN A 37 -9.75 -8.70 0.57
CA ASN A 37 -11.00 -9.46 0.65
C ASN A 37 -11.70 -9.25 1.99
N ARG A 38 -10.95 -9.27 3.10
CA ARG A 38 -11.49 -8.99 4.44
C ARG A 38 -12.06 -7.58 4.54
N LEU A 39 -11.34 -6.57 4.03
CA LEU A 39 -11.82 -5.18 4.03
C LEU A 39 -13.08 -5.02 3.19
N ALA A 40 -13.08 -5.55 1.96
CA ALA A 40 -14.24 -5.51 1.07
C ALA A 40 -15.48 -6.18 1.70
N SER A 41 -15.28 -7.35 2.32
CA SER A 41 -16.35 -8.06 3.03
C SER A 41 -16.95 -7.23 4.17
N ARG A 42 -16.12 -6.53 4.95
CA ARG A 42 -16.60 -5.65 6.04
C ARG A 42 -17.33 -4.42 5.52
N LEU A 43 -16.93 -3.89 4.37
CA LEU A 43 -17.61 -2.76 3.74
C LEU A 43 -18.94 -3.17 3.08
N GLY A 44 -19.13 -4.47 2.82
CA GLY A 44 -20.24 -4.96 1.98
C GLY A 44 -20.05 -4.64 0.50
N ALA A 45 -18.80 -4.48 0.05
CA ALA A 45 -18.46 -4.01 -1.28
C ALA A 45 -17.86 -5.12 -2.16
N ARG A 46 -18.10 -5.06 -3.47
CA ARG A 46 -17.38 -5.86 -4.46
C ARG A 46 -15.93 -5.42 -4.55
N LEU A 47 -15.01 -6.37 -4.55
CA LEU A 47 -13.57 -6.09 -4.64
C LEU A 47 -13.07 -6.12 -6.10
N TYR A 48 -12.34 -5.07 -6.49
CA TYR A 48 -11.44 -5.04 -7.65
C TYR A 48 -9.99 -4.99 -7.13
N ASN A 49 -9.34 -6.15 -7.05
CA ASN A 49 -7.97 -6.22 -6.56
C ASN A 49 -6.98 -5.88 -7.70
N ARG A 50 -6.25 -4.78 -7.53
CA ARG A 50 -5.21 -4.30 -8.45
C ARG A 50 -3.80 -4.42 -7.85
N GLY A 51 -3.57 -5.38 -6.96
CA GLY A 51 -2.22 -5.72 -6.51
C GLY A 51 -1.40 -6.38 -7.62
N ILE A 52 -0.12 -6.02 -7.75
CA ILE A 52 0.83 -6.69 -8.65
C ILE A 52 2.15 -6.92 -7.91
N SER A 53 2.55 -8.18 -7.76
CA SER A 53 3.80 -8.57 -7.10
C SER A 53 5.03 -7.86 -7.67
N GLY A 54 5.95 -7.52 -6.76
CA GLY A 54 7.25 -6.93 -7.10
C GLY A 54 7.21 -5.49 -7.61
N THR A 55 6.02 -4.87 -7.65
CA THR A 55 5.88 -3.48 -8.11
C THR A 55 6.19 -2.48 -6.99
N VAL A 56 6.53 -1.27 -7.42
CA VAL A 56 6.82 -0.09 -6.60
C VAL A 56 5.79 1.00 -6.92
N MET A 57 5.66 2.04 -6.09
CA MET A 57 4.84 3.20 -6.43
C MET A 57 5.52 4.06 -7.50
N GLN A 58 6.79 4.38 -7.31
CA GLN A 58 7.45 5.40 -8.12
C GLN A 58 7.89 4.93 -9.51
N SER A 59 7.81 5.86 -10.44
CA SER A 59 8.27 5.79 -11.83
C SER A 59 9.68 6.36 -12.03
N SER A 60 10.46 6.54 -10.95
CA SER A 60 11.85 6.98 -11.05
C SER A 60 12.73 5.93 -11.75
N PRO A 61 13.81 6.34 -12.45
CA PRO A 61 14.79 5.41 -13.01
C PRO A 61 15.36 4.46 -11.96
N ALA A 62 15.26 3.16 -12.21
CA ALA A 62 15.88 2.10 -11.44
C ALA A 62 17.32 1.82 -11.92
N ALA A 63 17.97 0.77 -11.43
CA ALA A 63 19.36 0.42 -11.77
C ALA A 63 19.63 0.29 -13.28
N GLY A 64 18.60 -0.09 -14.06
CA GLY A 64 18.67 -0.18 -15.52
C GLY A 64 18.47 1.15 -16.27
N GLY A 65 18.37 2.28 -15.58
CA GLY A 65 18.17 3.61 -16.17
C GLY A 65 16.73 3.92 -16.62
N ALA A 66 15.81 2.96 -16.48
CA ALA A 66 14.39 3.12 -16.79
C ALA A 66 13.51 2.89 -15.54
N PRO A 67 12.28 3.43 -15.50
CA PRO A 67 11.30 3.10 -14.46
C PRO A 67 11.07 1.59 -14.37
N ARG A 68 10.75 1.08 -13.18
CA ARG A 68 10.32 -0.33 -13.06
C ARG A 68 8.96 -0.52 -13.73
N ASP A 69 8.81 -1.64 -14.43
CA ASP A 69 7.54 -2.00 -15.09
C ASP A 69 6.39 -2.07 -14.08
N ASN A 70 5.21 -1.68 -14.54
CA ASN A 70 3.96 -1.69 -13.74
C ASN A 70 4.08 -0.96 -12.40
N ASN A 71 4.94 0.06 -12.29
CA ASN A 71 4.93 0.93 -11.12
C ASN A 71 3.57 1.61 -10.95
N GLY A 72 3.20 1.91 -9.70
CA GLY A 72 1.90 2.46 -9.32
C GLY A 72 1.56 3.74 -10.09
N HIS A 73 2.50 4.67 -10.18
CA HIS A 73 2.33 5.92 -10.92
C HIS A 73 2.09 5.70 -12.43
N GLY A 74 2.77 4.75 -13.06
CA GLY A 74 2.58 4.47 -14.49
C GLY A 74 1.24 3.79 -14.80
N ARG A 75 0.61 3.14 -13.82
CA ARG A 75 -0.59 2.30 -14.06
C ARG A 75 -1.87 2.78 -13.40
N PHE A 76 -1.84 3.78 -12.52
CA PHE A 76 -3.04 4.15 -11.74
C PHE A 76 -4.23 4.53 -12.63
N SER A 77 -4.04 5.26 -13.73
CA SER A 77 -5.14 5.64 -14.62
C SER A 77 -5.84 4.43 -15.21
N ARG A 78 -5.09 3.42 -15.67
CA ARG A 78 -5.67 2.19 -16.19
C ARG A 78 -6.39 1.40 -15.09
N ASP A 79 -5.74 1.25 -13.93
CA ASP A 79 -6.17 0.27 -12.93
C ASP A 79 -7.23 0.81 -11.97
N LEU A 80 -7.25 2.13 -11.74
CA LEU A 80 -8.17 2.80 -10.82
C LEU A 80 -9.20 3.70 -11.51
N LEU A 81 -8.93 4.20 -12.73
CA LEU A 81 -9.86 5.04 -13.48
C LEU A 81 -10.46 4.33 -14.72
N GLY A 82 -10.07 3.07 -14.95
CA GLY A 82 -10.58 2.25 -16.04
C GLY A 82 -12.01 1.72 -15.82
N THR A 83 -12.38 0.69 -16.57
CA THR A 83 -13.75 0.15 -16.59
C THR A 83 -14.21 -0.47 -15.27
N GLU A 84 -13.31 -1.05 -14.48
CA GLU A 84 -13.62 -1.55 -13.14
C GLU A 84 -13.13 -0.58 -12.06
N ARG A 85 -13.58 0.68 -12.19
CA ARG A 85 -13.40 1.74 -11.21
C ARG A 85 -14.18 1.41 -9.93
N GLY A 86 -13.51 1.41 -8.78
CA GLY A 86 -14.17 1.27 -7.47
C GLY A 86 -14.74 2.59 -6.96
N GLU A 87 -15.83 2.58 -6.20
CA GLU A 87 -16.31 3.80 -5.50
C GLU A 87 -15.36 4.22 -4.38
N LEU A 88 -14.69 3.25 -3.77
CA LEU A 88 -13.64 3.44 -2.77
C LEU A 88 -12.28 2.97 -3.29
N ILE A 89 -11.22 3.60 -2.79
CA ILE A 89 -9.84 3.21 -3.07
C ILE A 89 -9.10 2.92 -1.78
N ALA A 90 -8.43 1.76 -1.70
CA ALA A 90 -7.47 1.45 -0.66
C ALA A 90 -6.08 1.19 -1.25
N ILE A 91 -5.09 2.03 -0.90
CA ILE A 91 -3.72 1.93 -1.44
C ILE A 91 -2.78 1.40 -0.36
N LEU A 92 -2.09 0.30 -0.65
CA LEU A 92 -0.99 -0.23 0.16
C LEU A 92 0.24 -0.42 -0.72
N TYR A 93 1.11 0.59 -0.68
CA TYR A 93 2.34 0.68 -1.45
C TYR A 93 3.48 1.22 -0.57
N GLY A 94 4.70 1.14 -1.08
CA GLY A 94 5.89 1.70 -0.43
C GLY A 94 6.80 0.67 0.25
N THR A 95 6.35 -0.57 0.45
CA THR A 95 7.20 -1.65 0.98
C THR A 95 8.40 -1.90 0.07
N ASN A 96 8.15 -2.08 -1.24
CA ASN A 96 9.23 -2.25 -2.20
C ASN A 96 10.01 -0.96 -2.44
N ASP A 97 9.35 0.20 -2.47
CA ASP A 97 10.03 1.49 -2.65
C ASP A 97 11.06 1.75 -1.54
N ALA A 98 10.66 1.51 -0.29
CA ALA A 98 11.49 1.72 0.87
C ALA A 98 12.64 0.71 0.97
N ARG A 99 12.48 -0.49 0.39
CA ARG A 99 13.51 -1.55 0.34
C ARG A 99 14.51 -1.38 -0.80
N TYR A 100 14.15 -0.65 -1.85
CA TYR A 100 14.98 -0.56 -3.05
C TYR A 100 16.23 0.31 -2.83
N ILE A 101 17.40 -0.26 -3.11
CA ILE A 101 18.71 0.41 -3.04
C ILE A 101 19.49 0.37 -4.37
N GLY A 102 18.90 -0.21 -5.43
CA GLY A 102 19.61 -0.44 -6.69
C GLY A 102 19.95 0.82 -7.49
N ALA A 103 19.34 1.97 -7.18
CA ALA A 103 19.60 3.25 -7.83
C ALA A 103 19.43 4.44 -6.85
N PRO A 104 20.28 4.58 -5.84
CA PRO A 104 20.07 5.52 -4.72
C PRO A 104 20.09 7.00 -5.13
N GLN A 105 20.58 7.32 -6.34
CA GLN A 105 20.65 8.69 -6.86
C GLN A 105 19.32 9.15 -7.49
N SER A 106 18.49 8.22 -7.96
CA SER A 106 17.24 8.51 -8.67
C SER A 106 16.02 7.94 -7.98
N PHE A 107 16.20 6.85 -7.23
CA PHE A 107 15.13 6.08 -6.61
C PHE A 107 15.20 6.24 -5.08
N GLY A 108 14.22 6.92 -4.50
CA GLY A 108 14.24 7.29 -3.09
C GLY A 108 12.98 8.01 -2.63
N ALA A 109 13.05 8.62 -1.44
CA ALA A 109 11.92 9.29 -0.78
C ALA A 109 11.29 10.39 -1.65
N ASP A 110 12.09 11.24 -2.29
CA ASP A 110 11.59 12.34 -3.11
C ASP A 110 10.81 11.84 -4.33
N GLY A 111 11.35 10.83 -5.02
CA GLY A 111 10.68 10.18 -6.14
C GLY A 111 9.38 9.48 -5.71
N PHE A 112 9.41 8.79 -4.56
CA PHE A 112 8.23 8.18 -3.97
C PHE A 112 7.13 9.20 -3.67
N VAL A 113 7.46 10.30 -2.98
CA VAL A 113 6.49 11.34 -2.63
C VAL A 113 5.94 12.03 -3.87
N ARG A 114 6.80 12.41 -4.82
CA ARG A 114 6.39 13.04 -6.08
C ARG A 114 5.35 12.20 -6.82
N ASP A 115 5.63 10.92 -6.98
CA ASP A 115 4.81 10.03 -7.82
C ASP A 115 3.55 9.55 -7.09
N TYR A 116 3.61 9.35 -5.78
CA TYR A 116 2.41 9.07 -4.98
C TYR A 116 1.49 10.30 -4.95
N ARG A 117 2.05 11.50 -4.78
CA ARG A 117 1.29 12.77 -4.90
C ARG A 117 0.56 12.85 -6.25
N ALA A 118 1.27 12.62 -7.36
CA ALA A 118 0.68 12.64 -8.69
C ALA A 118 -0.45 11.61 -8.88
N VAL A 119 -0.33 10.42 -8.27
CA VAL A 119 -1.44 9.45 -8.24
C VAL A 119 -2.65 10.01 -7.48
N LEU A 120 -2.44 10.59 -6.29
CA LEU A 120 -3.53 11.14 -5.49
C LEU A 120 -4.20 12.34 -6.19
N ASP A 121 -3.42 13.26 -6.77
CA ASP A 121 -3.91 14.36 -7.59
C ASP A 121 -4.80 13.83 -8.72
N GLY A 122 -4.30 12.87 -9.50
CA GLY A 122 -5.06 12.29 -10.61
C GLY A 122 -6.36 11.60 -10.17
N LEU A 123 -6.40 11.00 -8.97
CA LEU A 123 -7.65 10.45 -8.42
C LEU A 123 -8.64 11.55 -8.05
N ILE A 124 -8.18 12.62 -7.40
CA ILE A 124 -9.03 13.76 -7.03
C ILE A 124 -9.56 14.48 -8.27
N GLU A 125 -8.71 14.74 -9.26
CA GLU A 125 -9.08 15.33 -10.55
C GLU A 125 -10.12 14.48 -11.30
N ALA A 126 -10.03 13.14 -11.18
CA ALA A 126 -11.02 12.21 -11.73
C ALA A 126 -12.33 12.14 -10.92
N GLY A 127 -12.49 12.98 -9.89
CA GLY A 127 -13.72 13.16 -9.13
C GLY A 127 -13.85 12.29 -7.88
N TYR A 128 -12.79 11.64 -7.41
CA TYR A 128 -12.84 11.00 -6.09
C TYR A 128 -12.91 12.05 -4.98
N LEU A 129 -13.81 11.82 -4.03
CA LEU A 129 -13.76 12.55 -2.76
C LEU A 129 -12.54 12.09 -1.96
N PRO A 130 -11.81 12.97 -1.27
CA PRO A 130 -10.73 12.57 -0.38
C PRO A 130 -11.12 11.49 0.63
N GLU A 131 -12.34 11.58 1.16
CA GLU A 131 -12.87 10.61 2.10
C GLU A 131 -13.15 9.22 1.50
N ALA A 132 -13.22 9.09 0.17
CA ALA A 132 -13.35 7.79 -0.51
C ALA A 132 -11.99 7.07 -0.67
N ILE A 133 -10.89 7.70 -0.26
CA ILE A 133 -9.53 7.18 -0.40
C ILE A 133 -8.94 6.89 1.00
N VAL A 134 -8.38 5.70 1.16
CA VAL A 134 -7.56 5.32 2.32
C VAL A 134 -6.19 4.85 1.86
N ILE A 135 -5.14 5.39 2.47
CA ILE A 135 -3.75 5.04 2.15
C ILE A 135 -3.03 4.48 3.37
N GLY A 136 -2.33 3.36 3.16
CA GLY A 136 -1.56 2.67 4.18
C GLY A 136 -0.06 2.89 4.03
N SER A 137 0.62 3.10 5.17
CA SER A 137 2.08 3.10 5.22
C SER A 137 2.67 1.77 4.72
N PRO A 138 3.97 1.71 4.36
CA PRO A 138 4.66 0.43 4.09
C PRO A 138 4.43 -0.60 5.21
N SER A 139 4.34 -1.90 4.87
CA SER A 139 4.09 -2.96 5.87
C SER A 139 5.20 -3.01 6.93
N HIS A 140 4.92 -3.55 8.12
CA HIS A 140 6.02 -4.01 8.98
C HIS A 140 6.82 -5.10 8.25
N LEU A 141 8.12 -5.12 8.51
CA LEU A 141 9.10 -6.05 7.96
C LEU A 141 10.08 -6.39 9.10
N PRO A 142 10.50 -7.64 9.32
CA PRO A 142 11.60 -7.98 10.22
C PRO A 142 12.94 -7.53 9.65
N ASP A 143 13.97 -7.37 10.49
CA ASP A 143 15.30 -6.97 10.01
C ASP A 143 15.91 -7.96 9.01
N ALA A 144 15.66 -9.26 9.18
CA ALA A 144 16.07 -10.29 8.24
C ALA A 144 15.52 -10.05 6.82
N GLY A 145 14.35 -9.42 6.70
CA GLY A 145 13.72 -9.10 5.41
C GLY A 145 14.50 -8.09 4.57
N PHE A 146 15.36 -7.28 5.21
CA PHE A 146 16.21 -6.34 4.48
C PHE A 146 17.35 -7.03 3.74
N PHE A 147 17.65 -8.30 4.04
CA PHE A 147 18.68 -9.08 3.36
C PHE A 147 18.11 -10.05 2.33
N VAL A 148 16.78 -10.08 2.16
CA VAL A 148 16.08 -10.94 1.20
C VAL A 148 15.80 -10.16 -0.08
N GLY A 149 15.98 -10.78 -1.25
CA GLY A 149 15.60 -10.22 -2.55
C GLY A 149 16.75 -10.12 -3.54
N THR A 150 16.42 -9.85 -4.80
CA THR A 150 17.36 -9.64 -5.92
C THR A 150 17.25 -8.20 -6.44
N ASP A 151 18.04 -7.84 -7.45
CA ASP A 151 17.84 -6.62 -8.25
C ASP A 151 17.77 -5.31 -7.46
N GLY A 152 18.49 -5.23 -6.34
CA GLY A 152 18.55 -4.04 -5.49
C GLY A 152 17.53 -4.00 -4.37
N PHE A 153 16.84 -5.10 -4.04
CA PHE A 153 15.91 -5.17 -2.89
C PHE A 153 16.51 -5.74 -1.59
N ALA A 154 17.81 -6.04 -1.58
CA ALA A 154 18.54 -6.50 -0.41
C ALA A 154 19.65 -5.49 -0.04
N GLY A 155 19.89 -5.30 1.26
CA GLY A 155 20.91 -4.40 1.81
C GLY A 155 20.37 -3.09 2.39
N GLN A 156 19.05 -2.93 2.57
CA GLN A 156 18.47 -1.72 3.14
C GLN A 156 18.60 -1.68 4.69
N SER A 157 18.57 -0.49 5.28
CA SER A 157 18.51 -0.32 6.74
C SER A 157 17.08 -0.14 7.26
N ARG A 158 16.82 -0.53 8.52
CA ARG A 158 15.56 -0.18 9.20
C ARG A 158 15.30 1.32 9.21
N ALA A 159 16.33 2.13 9.46
CA ALA A 159 16.19 3.57 9.54
C ALA A 159 15.66 4.16 8.23
N THR A 160 16.26 3.77 7.10
CA THR A 160 15.79 4.20 5.77
C THR A 160 14.39 3.68 5.50
N TYR A 161 14.10 2.41 5.79
CA TYR A 161 12.77 1.85 5.56
C TYR A 161 11.68 2.60 6.34
N GLN A 162 11.94 2.87 7.62
CA GLN A 162 11.04 3.60 8.51
C GLN A 162 10.87 5.06 8.11
N SER A 163 11.83 5.67 7.39
CA SER A 163 11.69 7.04 6.89
C SER A 163 10.53 7.22 5.90
N PHE A 164 10.06 6.15 5.25
CA PHE A 164 8.94 6.21 4.31
C PHE A 164 7.56 6.23 4.99
N VAL A 165 7.45 5.72 6.21
CA VAL A 165 6.20 5.67 6.97
C VAL A 165 5.58 7.08 7.17
N PRO A 166 6.31 8.07 7.72
CA PRO A 166 5.76 9.41 7.90
C PRO A 166 5.46 10.13 6.57
N LEU A 167 6.07 9.73 5.45
CA LEU A 167 5.78 10.31 4.13
C LEU A 167 4.36 9.98 3.67
N VAL A 168 3.93 8.71 3.83
CA VAL A 168 2.56 8.31 3.50
C VAL A 168 1.55 9.00 4.42
N ARG A 169 1.89 9.14 5.71
CA ARG A 169 1.07 9.90 6.65
C ARG A 169 0.92 11.36 6.24
N ALA A 170 2.01 12.01 5.82
CA ALA A 170 1.99 13.39 5.35
C ALA A 170 1.11 13.56 4.11
N LEU A 171 1.18 12.63 3.15
CA LEU A 171 0.30 12.61 1.98
C LEU A 171 -1.17 12.44 2.36
N ALA A 172 -1.49 11.60 3.34
CA ALA A 172 -2.87 11.44 3.81
C ALA A 172 -3.43 12.74 4.38
N ILE A 173 -2.62 13.48 5.14
CA ILE A 173 -2.97 14.81 5.68
C ILE A 173 -3.12 15.82 4.54
N GLU A 174 -2.13 15.90 3.65
CA GLU A 174 -2.10 16.82 2.51
C GLU A 174 -3.36 16.72 1.64
N PHE A 175 -3.78 15.48 1.34
CA PHE A 175 -4.93 15.22 0.50
C PHE A 175 -6.24 15.11 1.27
N GLY A 176 -6.20 15.13 2.61
CA GLY A 176 -7.37 14.91 3.45
C GLY A 176 -7.97 13.51 3.34
N CYS A 177 -7.17 12.51 2.96
CA CYS A 177 -7.55 11.10 2.86
C CYS A 177 -7.55 10.41 4.23
N PHE A 178 -8.09 9.18 4.31
CA PHE A 178 -7.91 8.34 5.49
C PHE A 178 -6.48 7.79 5.55
N TYR A 179 -5.88 7.78 6.74
CA TYR A 179 -4.58 7.17 6.99
C TYR A 179 -4.73 5.83 7.73
N ALA A 180 -4.16 4.78 7.14
CA ALA A 180 -4.02 3.46 7.75
C ALA A 180 -2.58 3.28 8.25
N PRO A 181 -2.32 3.34 9.58
CA PRO A 181 -0.97 3.20 10.15
C PRO A 181 -0.51 1.73 10.17
N VAL A 182 -0.29 1.15 9.00
CA VAL A 182 -0.02 -0.28 8.81
C VAL A 182 1.28 -0.70 9.48
N ASN A 183 2.36 0.07 9.27
CA ASN A 183 3.67 -0.24 9.83
C ASN A 183 3.61 -0.19 11.35
N GLU A 184 3.10 0.93 11.86
CA GLU A 184 3.11 1.26 13.27
C GLU A 184 2.28 0.27 14.06
N ARG A 185 1.08 -0.06 13.57
CA ARG A 185 0.20 -0.99 14.25
C ARG A 185 0.60 -2.43 14.07
N MET A 186 1.14 -2.86 12.93
CA MET A 186 1.68 -4.22 12.83
C MET A 186 2.88 -4.40 13.77
N ALA A 187 3.81 -3.44 13.82
CA ALA A 187 4.97 -3.50 14.71
C ALA A 187 4.55 -3.56 16.19
N ALA A 188 3.56 -2.76 16.58
CA ALA A 188 3.04 -2.74 17.96
C ALA A 188 2.15 -3.95 18.31
N GLN A 189 1.49 -4.58 17.34
CA GLN A 189 0.43 -5.58 17.55
C GLN A 189 0.78 -6.92 16.90
N GLY A 190 2.02 -7.38 17.12
CA GLY A 190 2.47 -8.73 16.73
C GLY A 190 3.86 -8.75 16.08
N GLY A 191 4.31 -7.63 15.52
CA GLY A 191 5.65 -7.47 14.96
C GLY A 191 6.01 -8.59 13.98
N ASP A 192 7.16 -9.21 14.20
CA ASP A 192 7.70 -10.25 13.32
C ASP A 192 6.84 -11.51 13.29
N ALA A 193 6.02 -11.78 14.32
CA ALA A 193 5.11 -12.92 14.33
C ALA A 193 3.98 -12.81 13.29
N LEU A 194 3.77 -11.62 12.72
CA LEU A 194 2.82 -11.38 11.63
C LEU A 194 3.41 -11.65 10.24
N ILE A 195 4.69 -12.00 10.15
CA ILE A 195 5.43 -12.14 8.90
C ILE A 195 5.74 -13.62 8.66
N LEU A 196 5.73 -14.04 7.39
CA LEU A 196 6.09 -15.39 6.98
C LEU A 196 7.61 -15.64 7.15
N PRO A 197 8.04 -16.92 7.14
CA PRO A 197 9.47 -17.26 7.16
C PRO A 197 10.31 -16.70 6.00
N ASP A 198 9.67 -16.18 4.95
CA ASP A 198 10.37 -15.45 3.87
C ASP A 198 10.86 -14.06 4.29
N ASN A 199 10.48 -13.61 5.49
CA ASN A 199 10.81 -12.32 6.11
C ASN A 199 10.31 -11.09 5.33
N VAL A 200 9.41 -11.26 4.36
CA VAL A 200 8.92 -10.16 3.52
C VAL A 200 7.40 -10.04 3.59
N HIS A 201 6.69 -11.16 3.47
CA HIS A 201 5.25 -11.12 3.29
C HIS A 201 4.50 -11.38 4.61
N PRO A 202 3.43 -10.63 4.90
CA PRO A 202 2.56 -10.94 6.02
C PRO A 202 1.97 -12.35 5.91
N ASN A 203 1.83 -13.04 7.02
CA ASN A 203 1.08 -14.29 7.11
C ASN A 203 -0.44 -14.01 7.20
N ALA A 204 -1.26 -15.06 7.33
CA ALA A 204 -2.71 -14.88 7.40
C ALA A 204 -3.18 -13.98 8.56
N ALA A 205 -2.48 -14.02 9.72
CA ALA A 205 -2.75 -13.11 10.84
C ALA A 205 -2.32 -11.67 10.50
N GLY A 206 -1.17 -11.49 9.85
CA GLY A 206 -0.73 -10.20 9.32
C GLY A 206 -1.72 -9.58 8.34
N HIS A 207 -2.27 -10.37 7.41
CA HIS A 207 -3.35 -9.88 6.52
C HIS A 207 -4.64 -9.53 7.27
N GLY A 208 -4.99 -10.29 8.32
CA GLY A 208 -6.09 -9.93 9.22
C GLY A 208 -5.86 -8.59 9.90
N GLN A 209 -4.65 -8.36 10.39
CA GLN A 209 -4.23 -7.13 11.03
C GLN A 209 -4.25 -5.94 10.07
N ILE A 210 -3.74 -6.08 8.85
CA ILE A 210 -3.81 -5.04 7.81
C ILE A 210 -5.27 -4.66 7.53
N ALA A 211 -6.17 -5.63 7.37
CA ALA A 211 -7.57 -5.35 7.12
C ALA A 211 -8.23 -4.57 8.26
N GLU A 212 -7.92 -4.89 9.52
CA GLU A 212 -8.38 -4.14 10.69
C GLU A 212 -7.84 -2.71 10.71
N ILE A 213 -6.56 -2.53 10.38
CA ILE A 213 -5.93 -1.21 10.35
C ILE A 213 -6.57 -0.32 9.28
N PHE A 214 -6.83 -0.85 8.07
CA PHE A 214 -7.55 -0.10 7.03
C PHE A 214 -8.99 0.21 7.41
N ALA A 215 -9.71 -0.75 8.00
CA ALA A 215 -11.10 -0.53 8.42
C ALA A 215 -11.22 0.56 9.50
N SER A 216 -10.29 0.58 10.45
CA SER A 216 -10.23 1.54 11.56
C SER A 216 -9.41 2.80 11.24
N ALA A 217 -8.97 2.96 9.98
CA ALA A 217 -8.26 4.15 9.52
C ALA A 217 -9.08 5.41 9.81
N THR A 218 -8.41 6.50 10.15
CA THR A 218 -9.05 7.80 10.43
C THR A 218 -8.40 8.89 9.59
N ARG A 219 -9.14 9.98 9.36
CA ARG A 219 -8.57 11.22 8.81
C ARG A 219 -7.87 11.97 9.94
N LEU A 220 -6.70 12.53 9.64
CA LEU A 220 -5.84 13.21 10.61
C LEU A 220 -5.99 14.73 10.57
#